data_AF-A0AAV2QTX9-F1
#
_entry.id   AF-A0AAV2QTX9-F1
#
_cell.length_a   1.000
_cell.length_b   1.000
_cell.length_c   1.000
_cell.angle_alpha   90.00
_cell.angle_beta   90.00
_cell.angle_gamma   90.00
#
_symmetry.space_group_name_H-M   'P 1'
#
loop_
_entity.id
_entity.type
_entity.pdbx_description
1 polymer ?
#
loop_
_entity_poly.entity_id
_entity_poly.type
_entity_poly.pdbx_seq_one_letter_code
_entity_poly.pdbx_strand_id
1 'polypeptide(L)'
;MGKRLQTHAAVTCMKTLLMGFNVIFWISGLVILLAGVFLELEVYKYVEISPDLSGTAPWILVATGGFMLLLGALACCCTAKGQPVLLFCYAAFLLVIFVILVGAGVSAWAYRDRMKAGYEDGLTSTFTQYGKNETFTNAVNNIQSTLSCCGIHNASDWVSMPYGQTHDPPYPPTCCRDAVDNQCLVYPQGGWVTLKGYIDSKILQVCPSCITFLQ
;
A
#
# COMPACT_ATOMS: atom_id res chain seq x y z
N MET A 1 0.35 -52.01 0.40
CA MET A 1 -0.62 -51.23 -0.38
C MET A 1 -0.99 -49.86 0.25
N GLY A 2 -1.03 -49.72 1.58
CA GLY A 2 -1.40 -48.45 2.24
C GLY A 2 -0.47 -47.24 2.01
N LYS A 3 0.85 -47.45 1.85
CA LYS A 3 1.81 -46.35 1.64
C LYS A 3 1.55 -45.55 0.35
N ARG A 4 1.15 -46.20 -0.76
CA ARG A 4 0.82 -45.52 -2.03
C ARG A 4 -0.47 -44.70 -1.93
N LEU A 5 -1.51 -45.22 -1.27
CA LEU A 5 -2.79 -44.53 -1.09
C LEU A 5 -2.66 -43.25 -0.24
N GLN A 6 -1.86 -43.28 0.83
CA GLN A 6 -1.54 -42.07 1.60
C GLN A 6 -0.82 -41.01 0.77
N THR A 7 0.11 -41.41 -0.12
CA THR A 7 0.80 -40.45 -1.00
C THR A 7 -0.16 -39.82 -2.00
N HIS A 8 -1.12 -40.58 -2.55
CA HIS A 8 -2.12 -40.03 -3.48
C HIS A 8 -3.06 -39.02 -2.80
N ALA A 9 -3.57 -39.31 -1.60
CA ALA A 9 -4.42 -38.38 -0.86
C ALA A 9 -3.67 -37.11 -0.46
N ALA A 10 -2.42 -37.24 0.03
CA ALA A 10 -1.58 -36.11 0.39
C ALA A 10 -1.20 -35.23 -0.81
N VAL A 11 -0.85 -35.84 -1.95
CA VAL A 11 -0.53 -35.10 -3.18
C VAL A 11 -1.75 -34.36 -3.72
N THR A 12 -2.93 -34.99 -3.70
CA THR A 12 -4.19 -34.33 -4.09
C THR A 12 -4.53 -33.18 -3.15
N CYS A 13 -4.41 -33.37 -1.83
CA CYS A 13 -4.65 -32.33 -0.84
C CYS A 13 -3.70 -31.13 -1.04
N MET A 14 -2.40 -31.40 -1.16
CA MET A 14 -1.38 -30.38 -1.40
C MET A 14 -1.64 -29.62 -2.72
N LYS A 15 -2.01 -30.33 -3.79
CA LYS A 15 -2.37 -29.74 -5.08
C LYS A 15 -3.58 -28.81 -4.95
N THR A 16 -4.62 -29.22 -4.22
CA THR A 16 -5.82 -28.40 -3.99
C THR A 16 -5.50 -27.15 -3.18
N LEU A 17 -4.68 -27.26 -2.12
CA LEU A 17 -4.24 -26.11 -1.32
C LEU A 17 -3.39 -25.12 -2.14
N LEU A 18 -2.44 -25.63 -2.93
CA LEU A 18 -1.61 -24.81 -3.82
C LEU A 18 -2.45 -24.10 -4.88
N MET A 19 -3.47 -24.77 -5.43
CA MET A 19 -4.40 -24.17 -6.38
C MET A 19 -5.19 -23.03 -5.73
N GLY A 20 -5.76 -23.26 -4.54
CA GLY A 20 -6.51 -22.25 -3.80
C GLY A 20 -5.67 -21.00 -3.50
N PHE A 21 -4.45 -21.21 -2.99
CA PHE A 21 -3.51 -20.12 -2.72
C PHE A 21 -3.14 -19.33 -3.99
N ASN A 22 -2.90 -20.01 -5.12
CA ASN A 22 -2.63 -19.35 -6.39
C ASN A 22 -3.78 -18.50 -6.90
N VAL A 23 -5.03 -18.97 -6.74
CA VAL A 23 -6.20 -18.20 -7.13
C VAL A 23 -6.29 -16.92 -6.30
N ILE A 24 -6.02 -16.98 -5.00
CA ILE A 24 -5.99 -15.79 -4.14
C ILE A 24 -4.90 -14.82 -4.61
N PHE A 25 -3.69 -15.32 -4.90
CA PHE A 25 -2.58 -14.50 -5.43
C PHE A 25 -2.90 -13.85 -6.77
N TRP A 26 -3.60 -14.57 -7.65
CA TRP A 26 -4.02 -14.06 -8.94
C TRP A 26 -5.07 -12.95 -8.77
N ILE A 27 -6.07 -13.14 -7.89
CA ILE A 27 -7.06 -12.10 -7.57
C ILE A 27 -6.38 -10.88 -6.95
N SER A 28 -5.44 -11.06 -6.01
CA SER A 28 -4.70 -9.93 -5.43
C SER A 28 -3.86 -9.20 -6.47
N GLY A 29 -3.24 -9.93 -7.41
CA GLY A 29 -2.52 -9.32 -8.54
C GLY A 29 -3.44 -8.48 -9.43
N LEU A 30 -4.67 -8.93 -9.66
CA LEU A 30 -5.68 -8.15 -10.41
C LEU A 30 -6.03 -6.85 -9.68
N VAL A 31 -6.30 -6.92 -8.37
CA VAL A 31 -6.61 -5.74 -7.56
C VAL A 31 -5.45 -4.74 -7.56
N ILE A 32 -4.22 -5.22 -7.38
CA ILE A 32 -3.01 -4.37 -7.41
C ILE A 32 -2.82 -3.73 -8.78
N LEU A 33 -3.02 -4.48 -9.87
CA LEU A 33 -2.90 -3.95 -11.22
C LEU A 33 -3.95 -2.85 -11.48
N LEU A 34 -5.22 -3.11 -11.13
CA LEU A 34 -6.29 -2.13 -11.28
C LEU A 34 -6.03 -0.87 -10.45
N ALA A 35 -5.57 -1.02 -9.21
CA ALA A 35 -5.16 0.10 -8.37
C ALA A 35 -3.98 0.88 -8.98
N GLY A 36 -2.97 0.19 -9.50
CA GLY A 36 -1.83 0.82 -10.16
C GLY A 36 -2.23 1.62 -11.40
N VAL A 37 -3.10 1.05 -12.25
CA VAL A 37 -3.64 1.76 -13.43
C VAL A 37 -4.51 2.94 -13.01
N PHE A 38 -5.35 2.78 -11.99
CA PHE A 38 -6.18 3.86 -11.47
C PHE A 38 -5.33 5.02 -10.93
N LEU A 39 -4.29 4.73 -10.15
CA LEU A 39 -3.34 5.72 -9.66
C LEU A 39 -2.61 6.42 -10.80
N GLU A 40 -2.17 5.68 -11.82
CA GLU A 40 -1.49 6.24 -12.99
C GLU A 40 -2.44 7.17 -13.77
N LEU A 41 -3.71 6.81 -13.94
CA LEU A 41 -4.72 7.65 -14.60
C LEU A 41 -5.05 8.92 -13.81
N GLU A 42 -5.11 8.83 -12.48
CA GLU A 42 -5.23 10.01 -11.64
C GLU A 42 -4.00 10.89 -11.81
N VAL A 43 -2.78 10.35 -11.67
CA VAL A 43 -1.52 11.08 -11.85
C VAL A 43 -1.43 11.73 -13.24
N TYR A 44 -1.78 11.01 -14.32
CA TYR A 44 -1.73 11.53 -15.70
C TYR A 44 -2.63 12.75 -15.93
N LYS A 45 -3.81 12.82 -15.30
CA LYS A 45 -4.68 14.00 -15.38
C LYS A 45 -4.01 15.27 -14.82
N TYR A 46 -2.96 15.12 -14.00
CA TYR A 46 -2.19 16.23 -13.46
C TYR A 46 -0.91 16.54 -14.27
N VAL A 47 -0.40 15.59 -15.06
CA VAL A 47 0.84 15.77 -15.88
C VAL A 47 0.62 16.70 -17.08
N GLU A 48 -0.61 16.87 -17.58
CA GLU A 48 -0.92 17.86 -18.63
C GLU A 48 -0.61 19.32 -18.21
N ILE A 49 -0.41 19.58 -16.92
CA ILE A 49 -0.13 20.92 -16.36
C ILE A 49 1.35 21.07 -15.95
N SER A 50 2.13 19.99 -15.79
CA SER A 50 3.58 20.05 -15.49
C SER A 50 4.30 18.72 -15.82
N PRO A 51 5.38 18.73 -16.63
CA PRO A 51 6.02 17.52 -17.16
C PRO A 51 6.94 16.74 -16.19
N ASP A 52 7.14 17.19 -14.94
CA ASP A 52 8.15 16.62 -14.02
C ASP A 52 7.63 15.50 -13.10
N LEU A 53 6.49 14.89 -13.46
CA LEU A 53 5.65 14.18 -12.48
C LEU A 53 5.31 12.72 -12.75
N SER A 54 6.17 12.00 -13.45
CA SER A 54 6.08 10.54 -13.44
C SER A 54 6.67 10.01 -12.13
N GLY A 55 5.85 9.99 -11.07
CA GLY A 55 6.19 9.23 -9.87
C GLY A 55 6.48 7.78 -10.25
N THR A 56 7.60 7.20 -9.82
CA THR A 56 7.93 5.80 -10.16
C THR A 56 6.98 4.81 -9.47
N ALA A 57 6.21 5.25 -8.48
CA ALA A 57 5.36 4.41 -7.64
C ALA A 57 4.22 3.71 -8.39
N PRO A 58 3.34 4.37 -9.18
CA PRO A 58 2.26 3.67 -9.90
C PRO A 58 2.80 2.66 -10.92
N TRP A 59 3.91 2.98 -11.61
CA TRP A 59 4.61 2.06 -12.51
C TRP A 59 5.08 0.78 -11.81
N ILE A 60 5.60 0.90 -10.59
CA ILE A 60 5.98 -0.26 -9.77
C ILE A 60 4.74 -1.10 -9.40
N LEU A 61 3.61 -0.48 -9.06
CA LEU A 61 2.36 -1.21 -8.78
C LEU A 61 1.87 -1.96 -10.02
N VAL A 62 1.85 -1.31 -11.19
CA VAL A 62 1.42 -1.93 -12.46
C VAL A 62 2.33 -3.10 -12.84
N ALA A 63 3.66 -2.91 -12.77
CA ALA A 63 4.63 -3.96 -13.06
C ALA A 63 4.46 -5.16 -12.12
N THR A 64 4.30 -4.90 -10.82
CA THR A 64 4.14 -5.95 -9.81
C THR A 64 2.82 -6.70 -9.98
N GLY A 65 1.70 -6.00 -10.18
CA GLY A 65 0.39 -6.60 -10.40
C GLY A 65 0.34 -7.45 -11.68
N GLY A 66 0.91 -6.93 -12.78
CA GLY A 66 1.04 -7.67 -14.03
C GLY A 66 1.89 -8.94 -13.88
N PHE A 67 3.01 -8.86 -13.18
CA PHE A 67 3.86 -10.01 -12.89
C PHE A 67 3.12 -11.08 -12.06
N MET A 68 2.38 -10.68 -11.03
CA MET A 68 1.57 -11.60 -10.22
C MET A 68 0.49 -12.31 -11.05
N LEU A 69 -0.17 -11.62 -11.97
CA LEU A 69 -1.17 -12.22 -12.86
C LEU A 69 -0.56 -13.24 -13.81
N LEU A 70 0.60 -12.93 -14.39
CA LEU A 70 1.33 -13.85 -15.25
C LEU A 70 1.75 -15.11 -14.48
N LEU A 71 2.35 -14.95 -13.30
CA LEU A 71 2.74 -16.07 -12.45
C LEU A 71 1.53 -16.93 -12.02
N GLY A 72 0.41 -16.31 -11.65
CA GLY A 72 -0.80 -17.02 -11.27
C GLY A 72 -1.43 -17.80 -12.43
N ALA A 73 -1.45 -17.23 -13.64
CA ALA A 73 -1.92 -17.91 -14.85
C ALA A 73 -1.03 -19.10 -15.22
N LEU A 74 0.30 -18.93 -15.15
CA LEU A 74 1.26 -20.01 -15.36
C LEU A 74 1.10 -21.11 -14.29
N ALA A 75 0.90 -20.74 -13.03
CA ALA A 75 0.70 -21.69 -11.94
C ALA A 75 -0.59 -22.53 -12.11
N CYS A 76 -1.67 -21.93 -12.60
CA CYS A 76 -2.91 -22.63 -12.95
C CYS A 76 -2.66 -23.67 -14.06
N CYS A 77 -1.98 -23.27 -15.14
CA CYS A 77 -1.61 -24.16 -16.25
C CYS A 77 -0.68 -25.30 -15.81
N CYS A 78 0.31 -25.01 -14.95
CA CYS A 78 1.23 -26.01 -14.38
C CYS A 78 0.49 -27.03 -13.50
N THR A 79 -0.44 -26.56 -12.68
CA THR A 79 -1.24 -27.41 -11.79
C THR A 79 -2.20 -28.31 -12.58
N ALA A 80 -2.80 -27.78 -13.65
CA ALA A 80 -3.68 -28.52 -14.53
C ALA A 80 -2.96 -29.70 -15.23
N LYS A 81 -1.71 -29.52 -15.67
CA LYS A 81 -0.91 -30.57 -16.35
C LYS A 81 -0.54 -31.77 -15.47
N GLY A 82 -0.74 -31.69 -14.15
CA GLY A 82 -0.73 -32.87 -13.26
C GLY A 82 0.62 -33.59 -13.12
N GLN A 83 1.72 -33.02 -13.60
CA GLN A 83 3.05 -33.64 -13.49
C GLN A 83 3.63 -33.40 -12.08
N PRO A 84 3.99 -34.46 -11.32
CA PRO A 84 4.45 -34.34 -9.94
C PRO A 84 5.78 -33.56 -9.81
N VAL A 85 6.65 -33.63 -10.81
CA VAL A 85 7.92 -32.86 -10.85
C VAL A 85 7.66 -31.35 -10.90
N LEU A 86 6.67 -30.93 -11.68
CA LEU A 86 6.33 -29.52 -11.85
C LEU A 86 5.73 -28.93 -10.56
N LEU A 87 4.98 -29.74 -9.81
CA LEU A 87 4.47 -29.38 -8.48
C LEU A 87 5.60 -29.14 -7.47
N PHE A 88 6.64 -29.98 -7.51
CA PHE A 88 7.81 -29.83 -6.63
C PHE A 88 8.62 -28.57 -6.96
N CYS A 89 8.89 -28.30 -8.23
CA CYS A 89 9.57 -27.06 -8.65
C CYS A 89 8.78 -25.81 -8.23
N TYR A 90 7.45 -25.84 -8.36
CA TYR A 90 6.59 -24.74 -7.94
C TYR A 90 6.59 -24.54 -6.41
N ALA A 91 6.54 -25.63 -5.64
CA ALA A 91 6.66 -25.57 -4.18
C ALA A 91 8.03 -25.01 -3.73
N ALA A 92 9.12 -25.39 -4.41
CA ALA A 92 10.45 -24.85 -4.14
C ALA A 92 10.52 -23.34 -4.44
N PHE A 93 9.93 -22.88 -5.54
CA PHE A 93 9.85 -21.46 -5.87
C PHE A 93 9.07 -20.66 -4.82
N LEU A 94 7.92 -21.18 -4.36
CA LEU A 94 7.16 -20.56 -3.26
C LEU A 94 7.95 -20.51 -1.95
N LEU A 95 8.73 -21.55 -1.64
CA LEU A 95 9.58 -21.56 -0.45
C LEU A 95 10.66 -20.48 -0.52
N VAL A 96 11.27 -20.26 -1.69
CA VAL A 96 12.23 -19.16 -1.89
C VAL A 96 11.57 -17.80 -1.68
N ILE A 97 10.38 -17.59 -2.24
CA ILE A 97 9.61 -16.35 -2.00
C ILE A 97 9.30 -16.19 -0.51
N PHE A 98 8.89 -17.25 0.17
CA PHE A 98 8.59 -17.20 1.61
C PHE A 98 9.81 -16.77 2.43
N VAL A 99 11.00 -17.31 2.15
CA VAL A 99 12.24 -16.91 2.83
C VAL A 99 12.56 -15.43 2.57
N ILE A 100 12.40 -14.96 1.32
CA ILE A 100 12.59 -13.55 0.98
C ILE A 100 11.60 -12.65 1.74
N LEU A 101 10.32 -13.04 1.79
CA LEU A 101 9.28 -12.28 2.50
C LEU A 101 9.53 -12.23 4.01
N VAL A 102 9.96 -13.34 4.62
CA VAL A 102 10.34 -13.36 6.04
C VAL A 102 11.54 -12.44 6.28
N GLY A 103 12.58 -12.51 5.43
CA GLY A 103 13.74 -11.62 5.51
C GLY A 103 13.35 -10.15 5.38
N ALA A 104 12.47 -9.81 4.44
CA ALA A 104 11.94 -8.46 4.25
C ALA A 104 11.12 -8.01 5.47
N GLY A 105 10.28 -8.88 6.03
CA GLY A 105 9.49 -8.59 7.24
C GLY A 105 10.37 -8.33 8.46
N VAL A 106 11.39 -9.16 8.69
CA VAL A 106 12.38 -8.96 9.76
C VAL A 106 13.15 -7.64 9.56
N SER A 107 13.55 -7.34 8.32
CA SER A 107 14.24 -6.08 7.99
C SER A 107 13.33 -4.87 8.24
N ALA A 108 12.07 -4.93 7.81
CA ALA A 108 11.08 -3.87 8.04
C ALA A 108 10.84 -3.63 9.53
N TRP A 109 10.83 -4.70 10.34
CA TRP A 109 10.72 -4.58 11.79
C TRP A 109 11.98 -3.96 12.42
N ALA A 110 13.16 -4.45 12.05
CA ALA A 110 14.43 -3.98 12.59
C ALA A 110 14.67 -2.49 12.28
N TYR A 111 14.26 -2.02 11.10
CA TYR A 111 14.41 -0.63 10.66
C TYR A 111 13.14 0.21 10.78
N ARG A 112 12.12 -0.25 11.53
CA ARG A 112 10.81 0.41 11.60
C ARG A 112 10.90 1.88 12.00
N ASP A 113 11.77 2.22 12.94
CA ASP A 113 11.86 3.59 13.47
C ASP A 113 12.62 4.52 12.51
N ARG A 114 13.58 3.97 11.75
CA ARG A 114 14.23 4.69 10.64
C ARG A 114 13.27 4.93 9.48
N MET A 115 12.44 3.94 9.16
CA MET A 115 11.40 4.07 8.14
C MET A 115 10.34 5.12 8.52
N LYS A 116 9.90 5.15 9.79
CA LYS A 116 8.99 6.18 10.29
C LYS A 116 9.58 7.58 10.16
N ALA A 117 10.83 7.78 10.60
CA ALA A 117 11.50 9.06 10.50
C ALA A 117 11.65 9.51 9.04
N GLY A 118 12.11 8.62 8.14
CA GLY A 118 12.23 8.95 6.72
C GLY A 118 10.88 9.27 6.05
N TYR A 119 9.79 8.65 6.52
CA TYR A 119 8.45 8.96 6.03
C TYR A 119 7.94 10.32 6.54
N GLU A 120 8.16 10.64 7.82
CA GLU A 120 7.84 11.96 8.38
C GLU A 120 8.66 13.08 7.71
N ASP A 121 9.95 12.86 7.45
CA ASP A 121 10.81 13.78 6.70
C ASP A 121 10.29 13.99 5.27
N GLY A 122 9.90 12.91 4.60
CA GLY A 122 9.30 12.94 3.26
C GLY A 122 7.99 13.75 3.23
N LEU A 123 7.09 13.49 4.17
CA LEU A 123 5.84 14.25 4.32
C LEU A 123 6.12 15.73 4.59
N THR A 124 7.06 16.04 5.48
CA THR A 124 7.46 17.41 5.80
C THR A 124 7.96 18.15 4.56
N SER A 125 8.81 17.49 3.75
CA SER A 125 9.30 18.05 2.48
C SER A 125 8.15 18.31 1.49
N THR A 126 7.21 17.38 1.36
CA THR A 126 6.03 17.53 0.50
C THR A 126 5.13 18.69 0.95
N PHE A 127 4.81 18.78 2.24
CA PHE A 127 3.98 19.86 2.79
C PHE A 127 4.67 21.23 2.69
N THR A 128 6.00 21.28 2.80
CA THR A 128 6.77 22.54 2.64
C THR A 128 6.71 23.08 1.21
N GLN A 129 6.51 22.21 0.21
CA GLN A 129 6.37 22.57 -1.20
C GLN A 129 4.92 22.87 -1.63
N TYR A 130 3.97 22.78 -0.70
CA TYR A 130 2.57 23.13 -0.93
C TYR A 130 2.43 24.60 -1.38
N GLY A 131 1.63 24.84 -2.43
CA GLY A 131 1.43 26.14 -3.06
C GLY A 131 2.58 26.61 -3.98
N LYS A 132 3.74 25.93 -3.97
CA LYS A 132 4.87 26.23 -4.87
C LYS A 132 4.91 25.30 -6.08
N ASN A 133 4.56 24.03 -5.85
CA ASN A 133 4.47 23.03 -6.89
C ASN A 133 3.04 22.48 -6.89
N GLU A 134 2.35 22.57 -8.03
CA GLU A 134 0.97 22.10 -8.16
C GLU A 134 0.82 20.62 -7.83
N THR A 135 1.86 19.83 -8.05
CA THR A 135 1.83 18.41 -7.70
C THR A 135 1.75 18.18 -6.23
N PHE A 136 2.70 18.75 -5.48
CA PHE A 136 2.72 18.57 -4.04
C PHE A 136 1.46 19.16 -3.42
N THR A 137 0.93 20.23 -4.02
CA THR A 137 -0.36 20.82 -3.66
C THR A 137 -1.52 19.83 -3.85
N ASN A 138 -1.65 19.23 -5.03
CA ASN A 138 -2.71 18.26 -5.33
C ASN A 138 -2.58 16.98 -4.52
N ALA A 139 -1.36 16.48 -4.33
CA ALA A 139 -1.09 15.30 -3.50
C ALA A 139 -1.55 15.54 -2.06
N VAL A 140 -1.20 16.69 -1.47
CA VAL A 140 -1.65 17.07 -0.12
C VAL A 140 -3.18 17.24 -0.07
N ASN A 141 -3.78 17.88 -1.08
CA ASN A 141 -5.23 18.04 -1.17
C ASN A 141 -5.96 16.69 -1.22
N ASN A 142 -5.49 15.75 -2.03
CA ASN A 142 -6.04 14.40 -2.14
C ASN A 142 -5.88 13.61 -0.85
N ILE A 143 -4.74 13.71 -0.18
CA ILE A 143 -4.52 13.07 1.13
C ILE A 143 -5.53 13.63 2.15
N GLN A 144 -5.65 14.95 2.23
CA GLN A 144 -6.53 15.61 3.19
C GLN A 144 -8.02 15.33 2.95
N SER A 145 -8.45 15.32 1.68
CA SER A 145 -9.84 15.01 1.33
C SER A 145 -10.17 13.52 1.54
N THR A 146 -9.25 12.62 1.14
CA THR A 146 -9.46 11.16 1.24
C THR A 146 -9.44 10.68 2.68
N LEU A 147 -8.52 11.19 3.50
CA LEU A 147 -8.38 10.81 4.90
C LEU A 147 -9.17 11.70 5.85
N SER A 148 -9.83 12.76 5.36
CA SER A 148 -10.56 13.72 6.19
C SER A 148 -9.70 14.21 7.37
N CYS A 149 -8.51 14.71 7.03
CA CYS A 149 -7.46 15.09 7.99
C CYS A 149 -6.85 16.46 7.64
N CYS A 150 -6.16 17.09 8.58
CA CYS A 150 -5.46 18.35 8.34
C CYS A 150 -4.05 18.35 8.94
N GLY A 151 -3.05 18.66 8.10
CA GLY A 151 -1.63 18.64 8.45
C GLY A 151 -1.03 17.23 8.52
N ILE A 152 0.18 17.13 9.05
CA ILE A 152 0.93 15.86 9.17
C ILE A 152 0.49 15.15 10.46
N HIS A 153 0.68 15.81 11.59
CA HIS A 153 0.25 15.41 12.92
C HIS A 153 -1.01 16.15 13.36
N ASN A 154 -1.14 17.44 13.03
CA ASN A 154 -2.34 18.24 13.28
C ASN A 154 -2.42 19.50 12.39
N ALA A 155 -3.50 20.26 12.51
CA ALA A 155 -3.67 21.50 11.76
C ALA A 155 -2.64 22.60 12.08
N SER A 156 -2.00 22.57 13.26
CA SER A 156 -0.99 23.56 13.65
C SER A 156 0.32 23.42 12.87
N ASP A 157 0.58 22.27 12.26
CA ASP A 157 1.76 22.05 11.41
C ASP A 157 1.84 23.12 10.31
N TRP A 158 0.67 23.52 9.76
CA TRP A 158 0.59 24.52 8.70
C TRP A 158 1.13 25.89 9.09
N VAL A 159 1.08 26.27 10.36
CA VAL A 159 1.62 27.55 10.87
C VAL A 159 3.13 27.61 10.67
N SER A 160 3.81 26.46 10.75
CA SER A 160 5.25 26.36 10.52
C SER A 160 5.63 26.26 9.03
N MET A 161 4.66 25.96 8.16
CA MET A 161 4.89 25.77 6.72
C MET A 161 4.85 27.11 5.96
N PRO A 162 5.56 27.23 4.83
CA PRO A 162 5.58 28.47 4.04
C PRO A 162 4.19 28.97 3.61
N TYR A 163 3.25 28.05 3.37
CA TYR A 163 1.87 28.40 3.01
C TYR A 163 1.15 29.13 4.16
N GLY A 164 1.21 28.59 5.37
CA GLY A 164 0.53 29.18 6.53
C GLY A 164 1.16 30.47 7.05
N GLN A 165 2.41 30.75 6.69
CA GLN A 165 3.06 32.03 6.97
C GLN A 165 2.58 33.17 6.03
N THR A 166 1.97 32.83 4.89
CA THR A 166 1.60 33.79 3.84
C THR A 166 0.09 33.93 3.65
N HIS A 167 -0.71 33.10 4.31
CA HIS A 167 -2.17 33.06 4.16
C HIS A 167 -2.88 33.15 5.52
N ASP A 168 -4.06 33.77 5.52
CA ASP A 168 -4.99 33.79 6.66
C ASP A 168 -6.36 33.30 6.15
N PRO A 169 -6.88 32.15 6.61
CA PRO A 169 -6.33 31.27 7.65
C PRO A 169 -5.03 30.54 7.23
N PRO A 170 -4.19 30.10 8.19
CA PRO A 170 -2.87 29.55 7.90
C PRO A 170 -2.90 28.13 7.32
N TYR A 171 -4.06 27.58 6.93
CA TYR A 171 -4.25 26.21 6.44
C TYR A 171 -5.06 26.22 5.14
N PRO A 172 -4.90 25.20 4.28
CA PRO A 172 -5.61 25.14 3.01
C PRO A 172 -7.11 24.84 3.18
N PRO A 173 -7.96 25.18 2.20
CA PRO A 173 -9.41 24.95 2.26
C PRO A 173 -9.81 23.48 2.47
N THR A 174 -8.98 22.54 2.00
CA THR A 174 -9.16 21.09 2.17
C THR A 174 -9.11 20.63 3.63
N CYS A 175 -8.57 21.43 4.53
CA CYS A 175 -8.61 21.19 5.97
C CYS A 175 -9.99 21.43 6.60
N CYS A 176 -10.92 22.02 5.85
CA CYS A 176 -12.25 22.33 6.34
C CYS A 176 -13.20 21.15 6.21
N ARG A 177 -13.80 20.74 7.34
CA ARG A 177 -14.84 19.71 7.37
C ARG A 177 -16.22 20.29 7.03
N ASP A 178 -16.62 21.30 7.77
CA ASP A 178 -17.94 21.94 7.69
C ASP A 178 -17.81 23.44 7.96
N ALA A 179 -18.70 24.24 7.40
CA ALA A 179 -18.84 25.65 7.74
C ALA A 179 -19.99 25.84 8.72
N VAL A 180 -19.68 26.13 9.99
CA VAL A 180 -20.69 26.48 11.01
C VAL A 180 -20.55 27.96 11.31
N ASP A 181 -21.62 28.74 11.10
CA ASP A 181 -21.65 30.18 11.37
C ASP A 181 -20.52 30.98 10.66
N ASN A 182 -20.30 30.70 9.37
CA ASN A 182 -19.20 31.24 8.55
C ASN A 182 -17.78 30.93 9.08
N GLN A 183 -17.63 30.03 10.06
CA GLN A 183 -16.35 29.56 10.56
C GLN A 183 -16.08 28.12 10.10
N CYS A 184 -14.83 27.89 9.71
CA CYS A 184 -14.39 26.59 9.24
C CYS A 184 -14.08 25.65 10.42
N LEU A 185 -14.77 24.51 10.50
CA LEU A 185 -14.43 23.44 11.43
C LEU A 185 -13.27 22.61 10.86
N VAL A 186 -12.08 22.82 11.41
CA VAL A 186 -10.86 22.15 10.95
C VAL A 186 -10.80 20.70 11.43
N TYR A 187 -10.29 19.80 10.59
CA TYR A 187 -10.03 18.42 11.02
C TYR A 187 -9.02 18.36 12.19
N PRO A 188 -9.36 17.68 13.30
CA PRO A 188 -8.52 17.70 14.50
C PRO A 188 -7.29 16.78 14.40
N GLN A 189 -7.31 15.82 13.47
CA GLN A 189 -6.24 14.82 13.30
C GLN A 189 -5.44 15.10 12.04
N GLY A 190 -4.12 14.93 12.12
CA GLY A 190 -3.23 14.95 10.95
C GLY A 190 -3.29 13.66 10.14
N GLY A 191 -2.86 13.75 8.88
CA GLY A 191 -2.92 12.64 7.93
C GLY A 191 -2.13 11.42 8.39
N TRP A 192 -0.98 11.61 9.03
CA TRP A 192 -0.18 10.50 9.55
C TRP A 192 -0.87 9.76 10.67
N VAL A 193 -1.48 10.49 11.62
CA VAL A 193 -2.20 9.90 12.76
C VAL A 193 -3.42 9.11 12.29
N THR A 194 -4.20 9.68 11.37
CA THR A 194 -5.38 9.02 10.80
C THR A 194 -4.99 7.79 9.97
N LEU A 195 -3.97 7.90 9.12
CA LEU A 195 -3.50 6.78 8.29
C LEU A 195 -2.95 5.65 9.17
N LYS A 196 -2.14 5.98 10.17
CA LYS A 196 -1.60 4.99 11.11
C LYS A 196 -2.73 4.28 11.86
N GLY A 197 -3.72 5.01 12.38
CA GLY A 197 -4.89 4.42 13.03
C GLY A 197 -5.68 3.50 12.10
N TYR A 198 -5.84 3.87 10.84
CA TYR A 198 -6.50 3.04 9.82
C TYR A 198 -5.70 1.76 9.54
N ILE A 199 -4.39 1.88 9.33
CA ILE A 199 -3.50 0.74 9.08
C ILE A 199 -3.48 -0.20 10.27
N ASP A 200 -3.27 0.32 11.49
CA ASP A 200 -3.23 -0.48 12.71
C ASP A 200 -4.55 -1.25 12.89
N SER A 201 -5.69 -0.58 12.71
CA SER A 201 -7.03 -1.18 12.77
C SER A 201 -7.23 -2.30 11.74
N LYS A 202 -6.74 -2.13 10.51
CA LYS A 202 -6.86 -3.14 9.44
C LYS A 202 -5.86 -4.28 9.60
N ILE A 203 -4.63 -4.01 10.04
CA ILE A 203 -3.63 -5.04 10.35
C ILE A 203 -4.13 -5.94 11.50
N LEU A 204 -4.77 -5.35 12.52
CA LEU A 204 -5.41 -6.07 13.62
C LEU A 204 -6.49 -7.07 13.15
N GLN A 205 -7.16 -6.78 12.03
CA GLN A 205 -8.14 -7.71 11.43
C GLN A 205 -7.49 -8.83 10.62
N VAL A 206 -6.35 -8.56 9.96
CA VAL A 206 -5.68 -9.53 9.08
C VAL A 206 -4.80 -10.50 9.86
N CYS A 207 -4.17 -10.06 10.96
CA CYS A 207 -3.33 -10.94 11.78
C CYS A 207 -3.39 -10.56 13.28
N PRO A 208 -4.41 -11.04 14.02
CA PRO A 208 -4.52 -10.82 15.47
C PRO A 208 -3.29 -11.28 16.25
N SER A 209 -2.61 -12.32 15.74
CA SER A 209 -1.43 -12.95 16.33
C SER A 209 -0.10 -12.29 15.99
N CYS A 210 -0.04 -11.34 15.04
CA CYS A 210 1.19 -10.59 14.76
C CYS A 210 1.57 -9.66 15.93
N ILE A 211 0.60 -9.16 16.71
CA ILE A 211 0.87 -8.25 17.83
C ILE A 211 1.29 -9.00 19.09
N THR A 212 0.82 -10.24 19.30
CA THR A 212 1.23 -11.04 20.48
C THR A 212 2.72 -11.42 20.46
N PHE A 213 3.38 -11.33 19.30
CA PHE A 213 4.84 -11.47 19.16
C PHE A 213 5.60 -10.14 19.29
N LEU A 214 4.90 -9.01 19.39
CA LEU A 214 5.46 -7.65 19.40
C LEU A 214 5.35 -6.92 20.74
N GLN A 215 4.77 -7.56 21.76
CA GLN A 215 4.86 -7.15 23.17
C GLN A 215 5.78 -8.12 23.92
#